data_AF-A0A968UEL0-F1
#
_entry.id   AF-A0A968UEL0-F1
#
_cell.length_a   1.000
_cell.length_b   1.000
_cell.length_c   1.000
_cell.angle_alpha   90.00
_cell.angle_beta   90.00
_cell.angle_gamma   90.00
#
_symmetry.space_group_name_H-M   'P 1'
#
loop_
_entity.id
_entity.type
_entity.pdbx_description
1 polymer ?
#
loop_
_entity_poly.entity_id
_entity_poly.type
_entity_poly.pdbx_seq_one_letter_code
_entity_poly.pdbx_strand_id
1 'polypeptide(L)' 'MFVLEAKLRGSTKQFAVIDEMIRTAGFVRNSCIRHWMDNRGVGQYDLSALCAVLAKEYEWARSLNSQARQASAERAWQS' A
#
# COMPACT_ATOMS: atom_id res chain seq x y z
N MET A 1 31.96 -5.97 8.84
CA MET A 1 30.60 -5.59 8.42
C MET A 1 30.71 -4.26 7.68
N PHE A 2 30.52 -4.24 6.37
CA PHE A 2 30.49 -3.00 5.60
C PHE A 2 29.10 -2.39 5.70
N VAL A 3 29.00 -1.13 6.14
CA VAL A 3 27.75 -0.38 6.15
C VAL A 3 27.88 0.71 5.11
N LEU A 4 27.01 0.67 4.10
CA LEU A 4 26.88 1.73 3.10
C LEU A 4 25.71 2.60 3.53
N GLU A 5 25.99 3.85 3.87
CA GLU A 5 24.96 4.85 4.17
C GLU A 5 24.82 5.81 2.99
N ALA A 6 23.57 6.05 2.57
CA ALA A 6 23.25 7.06 1.57
C ALA A 6 22.04 7.86 2.05
N LYS A 7 22.10 9.18 1.83
CA LYS A 7 20.96 10.06 2.07
C LYS A 7 20.16 10.22 0.79
N LEU A 8 18.84 10.03 0.88
CA LEU A 8 17.93 10.33 -0.22
C LEU A 8 18.00 11.83 -0.53
N ARG A 9 18.34 12.17 -1.76
CA ARG A 9 18.34 13.56 -2.26
C ARG A 9 17.17 13.71 -3.23
N GLY A 10 16.39 14.76 -3.04
CA GLY A 10 15.24 15.07 -3.88
C GLY A 10 14.82 16.52 -3.70
N SER A 11 14.05 17.01 -4.66
CA SER A 11 13.33 18.28 -4.55
C SER A 11 12.11 18.15 -3.64
N THR A 12 11.59 19.27 -3.15
CA THR A 12 10.35 19.32 -2.36
C THR A 12 9.19 18.63 -3.07
N LYS A 13 9.07 18.79 -4.40
CA LYS A 13 8.02 18.15 -5.20
C LYS A 13 8.15 16.63 -5.18
N GLN A 14 9.38 16.09 -5.29
CA GLN A 14 9.59 14.64 -5.25
C GLN A 14 9.25 14.05 -3.88
N PHE A 15 9.64 14.73 -2.79
CA PHE A 15 9.26 14.29 -1.45
C PHE A 15 7.75 14.32 -1.22
N ALA A 16 7.06 15.34 -1.72
CA ALA A 16 5.59 15.41 -1.63
C ALA A 16 4.91 14.23 -2.33
N VAL A 17 5.41 13.83 -3.52
CA VAL A 17 4.90 12.64 -4.24
C VAL A 17 5.16 11.36 -3.44
N ILE A 18 6.34 11.21 -2.83
CA ILE A 18 6.65 10.06 -1.98
C ILE A 18 5.71 10.00 -0.77
N ASP A 19 5.47 11.13 -0.10
CA ASP A 19 4.55 11.21 1.03
C ASP A 19 3.13 10.81 0.64
N GLU A 20 2.66 11.24 -0.54
CA GLU A 20 1.36 10.82 -1.09
C GLU A 20 1.33 9.31 -1.33
N MET A 21 2.36 8.75 -1.96
CA MET A 21 2.47 7.31 -2.20
C MET A 21 2.46 6.50 -0.89
N ILE A 22 3.15 6.96 0.15
CA ILE A 22 3.17 6.32 1.48
C ILE A 22 1.78 6.36 2.12
N ARG A 23 1.07 7.49 2.03
CA ARG A 23 -0.30 7.62 2.54
C ARG A 23 -1.25 6.67 1.82
N THR A 24 -1.16 6.59 0.50
CA THR A 24 -1.98 5.67 -0.30
C THR A 24 -1.69 4.20 0.02
N ALA A 25 -0.41 3.82 0.17
CA ALA A 25 -0.05 2.46 0.60
C ALA A 25 -0.59 2.14 2.00
N GLY A 26 -0.50 3.09 2.93
CA GLY A 26 -1.08 2.98 4.27
C GLY A 26 -2.59 2.81 4.26
N PHE A 27 -3.29 3.56 3.41
CA PHE A 27 -4.73 3.39 3.20
C PHE A 27 -5.06 1.97 2.72
N VAL A 28 -4.41 1.48 1.67
CA VAL A 28 -4.67 0.15 1.12
C VAL A 28 -4.46 -0.93 2.19
N ARG A 29 -3.33 -0.86 2.92
CA ARG A 29 -3.04 -1.80 4.02
C ARG A 29 -4.12 -1.75 5.10
N ASN A 30 -4.49 -0.57 5.57
CA ASN A 30 -5.47 -0.41 6.66
C ASN A 30 -6.88 -0.85 6.24
N SER A 31 -7.26 -0.62 4.98
CA SER A 31 -8.51 -1.12 4.41
C SER A 31 -8.52 -2.65 4.35
N CYS A 32 -7.40 -3.29 4.00
CA CYS A 32 -7.27 -4.74 4.04
C CYS A 32 -7.41 -5.30 5.47
N ILE A 33 -6.76 -4.68 6.45
CA ILE A 33 -6.87 -5.08 7.86
C ILE A 33 -8.32 -4.95 8.34
N ARG A 34 -8.96 -3.81 8.06
CA ARG A 34 -10.37 -3.58 8.42
C ARG A 34 -11.27 -4.65 7.79
N HIS A 35 -11.11 -4.90 6.49
CA HIS A 35 -11.89 -5.91 5.79
C HIS A 35 -11.71 -7.31 6.40
N TRP A 36 -10.49 -7.69 6.77
CA TRP A 36 -10.21 -8.96 7.45
C TRP A 36 -10.85 -9.04 8.85
N MET A 37 -10.84 -7.95 9.62
CA MET A 37 -11.48 -7.90 10.94
C MET A 37 -13.00 -8.04 10.86
N ASP A 38 -13.62 -7.46 9.83
CA ASP A 38 -15.06 -7.38 9.72
C ASP A 38 -15.70 -8.64 9.09
N ASN A 39 -14.90 -9.52 8.47
CA ASN A 39 -15.40 -10.66 7.68
C ASN A 39 -14.72 -11.98 8.09
N ARG A 40 -15.51 -13.04 8.28
CA ARG A 40 -14.97 -14.39 8.56
C ARG A 40 -14.52 -15.09 7.28
N GLY A 41 -13.40 -15.81 7.35
CA GLY A 41 -12.90 -16.65 6.26
C GLY A 41 -12.14 -15.90 5.16
N VAL A 42 -11.81 -14.62 5.38
CA VAL A 42 -10.99 -13.83 4.46
C VAL A 42 -9.57 -14.38 4.42
N GLY A 43 -9.11 -14.78 3.24
CA GLY A 43 -7.75 -15.22 2.98
C GLY A 43 -6.89 -14.17 2.27
N GLN A 44 -5.63 -14.51 2.04
CA GLN A 44 -4.66 -13.64 1.37
C GLN A 44 -5.13 -13.18 -0.03
N TYR A 45 -5.74 -14.08 -0.81
CA TYR A 45 -6.18 -13.77 -2.16
C TYR A 45 -7.35 -12.78 -2.18
N ASP A 46 -8.23 -12.83 -1.17
CA ASP A 46 -9.33 -11.88 -1.02
C ASP A 46 -8.79 -10.46 -0.75
N LEU A 47 -7.77 -10.35 0.11
CA LEU A 47 -7.09 -9.07 0.37
C LEU A 47 -6.36 -8.53 -0.86
N SER A 48 -5.74 -9.41 -1.66
CA SER A 48 -5.12 -9.01 -2.92
C SER A 48 -6.15 -8.51 -3.94
N ALA A 49 -7.31 -9.18 -4.05
CA ALA A 49 -8.41 -8.75 -4.90
C ALA A 49 -9.01 -7.41 -4.45
N LEU A 50 -9.08 -7.16 -3.15
CA LEU A 50 -9.55 -5.90 -2.57
C LEU A 50 -8.74 -4.69 -3.07
N CYS A 51 -7.43 -4.82 -3.30
CA CYS A 51 -6.60 -3.76 -3.88
C CYS A 51 -7.06 -3.29 -5.27
N ALA A 52 -7.64 -4.19 -6.07
CA ALA A 52 -8.21 -3.83 -7.37
C ALA A 52 -9.55 -3.10 -7.22
N VAL A 53 -10.35 -3.46 -6.22
CA VAL A 53 -11.60 -2.77 -5.88
C VAL A 53 -11.30 -1.34 -5.41
N LEU A 54 -10.38 -1.19 -4.46
CA LEU A 54 -9.99 0.13 -3.93
C LEU A 54 -9.47 1.06 -5.02
N ALA A 55 -8.71 0.56 -5.99
CA ALA A 55 -8.22 1.39 -7.10
C ALA A 55 -9.26 1.70 -8.18
N LYS A 56 -10.39 0.97 -8.22
CA LYS A 56 -11.53 1.36 -9.06
C LYS A 56 -12.37 2.43 -8.36
N GLU A 57 -12.45 2.38 -7.04
CA GLU A 57 -13.25 3.29 -6.21
C GLU A 57 -12.55 4.64 -5.99
N TYR A 58 -11.23 4.62 -5.80
CA TYR A 58 -10.44 5.80 -5.46
C TYR A 58 -9.37 6.08 -6.53
N GLU A 59 -9.51 7.19 -7.26
CA GLU A 59 -8.57 7.56 -8.34
C GLU A 59 -7.13 7.77 -7.82
N TRP A 60 -6.97 8.30 -6.62
CA TRP A 60 -5.66 8.43 -5.96
C TRP A 60 -5.10 7.09 -5.48
N ALA A 61 -5.93 6.07 -5.25
CA ALA A 61 -5.44 4.71 -5.02
C ALA A 61 -5.01 4.07 -6.35
N ARG A 62 -5.70 4.41 -7.46
CA ARG A 62 -5.35 3.98 -8.81
C ARG A 62 -4.00 4.51 -9.27
N SER A 63 -3.66 5.74 -8.89
CA SER A 63 -2.37 6.38 -9.26
C SER A 63 -1.17 5.63 -8.66
N LEU A 64 -1.37 4.89 -7.55
CA LEU A 64 -0.35 3.98 -7.03
C LEU A 64 -0.26 2.73 -7.91
N ASN A 65 0.96 2.39 -8.30
CA ASN A 65 1.23 1.20 -9.13
C ASN A 65 0.63 -0.08 -8.51
N SER A 66 0.15 -0.99 -9.37
CA SER A 66 -0.52 -2.22 -8.95
C SER A 66 0.34 -3.09 -8.03
N GLN A 67 1.64 -3.20 -8.27
CA GLN A 67 2.55 -4.00 -7.43
C GLN A 67 2.68 -3.40 -6.02
N ALA A 68 2.73 -2.07 -5.91
CA ALA A 68 2.82 -1.40 -4.61
C ALA A 68 1.52 -1.57 -3.79
N ARG A 69 0.36 -1.57 -4.45
CA ARG A 69 -0.92 -1.90 -3.80
C ARG A 69 -0.96 -3.35 -3.34
N GLN A 70 -0.55 -4.29 -4.20
CA GLN A 70 -0.50 -5.71 -3.85
C GLN A 70 0.45 -5.97 -2.67
N ALA A 71 1.65 -5.41 -2.70
CA ALA A 71 2.60 -5.50 -1.58
C ALA A 71 2.02 -4.93 -0.27
N SER A 72 1.16 -3.90 -0.35
CA SER A 72 0.48 -3.35 0.84
C SER A 72 -0.56 -4.32 1.42
N ALA A 73 -1.31 -5.04 0.57
CA ALA A 73 -2.21 -6.12 1.00
C ALA A 73 -1.45 -7.32 1.57
N GLU A 74 -0.36 -7.74 0.93
CA GLU A 74 0.48 -8.84 1.43
C GLU A 74 1.08 -8.52 2.79
N ARG A 75 1.51 -7.26 3.01
CA ARG A 75 1.95 -6.79 4.33
C ARG A 75 0.82 -6.79 5.36
N ALA A 76 -0.43 -6.52 4.97
CA ALA A 76 -1.57 -6.64 5.87
C ALA A 76 -1.78 -8.11 6.31
N TRP A 77 -1.62 -9.05 5.38
CA TRP A 77 -1.76 -10.49 5.66
C TRP A 77 -0.65 -11.06 6.56
N GLN A 78 0.58 -10.57 6.41
CA GLN A 78 1.72 -11.00 7.22
C GLN A 78 1.84 -10.29 8.59
N SER A 79 0.89 -9.42 8.94
CA SER A 79 0.91 -8.63 10.19
C SER A 79 0.43 -9.43 11.40
#